data_AF-A0A3P6V774-F1
#
_entry.id   AF-A0A3P6V774-F1
#
_cell.length_a   1.000
_cell.length_b   1.000
_cell.length_c   1.000
_cell.angle_alpha   90.00
_cell.angle_beta   90.00
_cell.angle_gamma   90.00
#
_symmetry.space_group_name_H-M   'P 1'
#
loop_
_entity.id
_entity.type
_entity.pdbx_description
1 polymer ?
#
loop_
_entity_poly.entity_id
_entity_poly.type
_entity_poly.pdbx_seq_one_letter_code
_entity_poly.pdbx_strand_id
1 'polypeptide(L)'
;MEPSFQRIISAESSTNISCNMEFELDASLRNIAYMVGAKYGNETELTFMINKFHEEEYHVERDRIFSALASSSNRSSIEMLVKEVLIVKDKDTDFRPKLYELSRKNYDNGAVEEYLFNNFAELVKRHEKYGPFFMLQMVRGFGTNEDLHKVS
;
A
#
# COMPACT_ATOMS: atom_id res chain seq x y z
N MET A 1 9.57 -14.41 30.97
CA MET A 1 10.61 -14.95 30.06
C MET A 1 10.41 -14.28 28.72
N GLU A 2 11.12 -13.17 28.50
CA GLU A 2 11.19 -12.50 27.19
C GLU A 2 12.38 -13.07 26.40
N PRO A 3 12.28 -13.25 25.08
CA PRO A 3 13.44 -13.49 24.23
C PRO A 3 14.04 -12.16 23.76
N SER A 4 15.25 -11.85 24.22
CA SER A 4 15.98 -10.65 23.83
C SER A 4 16.69 -10.84 22.47
N PHE A 5 16.27 -10.03 21.49
CA PHE A 5 16.93 -9.85 20.19
C PHE A 5 18.41 -9.42 20.29
N GLN A 6 18.88 -9.05 21.49
CA GLN A 6 20.23 -8.58 21.76
C GLN A 6 21.34 -9.65 21.71
N ARG A 7 21.00 -10.95 21.69
CA ARG A 7 22.03 -12.00 21.54
C ARG A 7 22.57 -12.16 20.13
N ILE A 8 21.81 -11.74 19.10
CA ILE A 8 22.25 -11.89 17.72
C ILE A 8 23.26 -10.79 17.33
N ILE A 9 23.23 -9.63 18.01
CA ILE A 9 24.05 -8.47 17.63
C ILE A 9 25.42 -8.45 18.35
N SER A 10 25.60 -9.21 19.42
CA SER A 10 26.84 -9.15 20.24
C SER A 10 27.96 -10.11 19.83
N ALA A 11 27.80 -10.88 18.74
CA ALA A 11 28.82 -11.83 18.28
C ALA A 11 29.76 -11.30 17.17
N GLU A 12 29.55 -10.09 16.65
CA GLU A 12 30.34 -9.54 15.53
C GLU A 12 31.11 -8.25 15.87
N SER A 13 31.45 -8.04 17.15
CA SER A 13 32.28 -6.91 17.57
C SER A 13 33.78 -7.17 17.41
N SER A 14 34.23 -7.60 16.22
CA SER A 14 35.66 -7.60 15.87
C SER A 14 35.93 -7.73 14.37
N THR A 15 35.31 -6.91 13.54
CA THR A 15 35.83 -6.64 12.20
C THR A 15 35.31 -5.29 11.71
N ASN A 16 36.21 -4.32 11.59
CA ASN A 16 36.00 -3.09 10.84
C ASN A 16 35.70 -3.47 9.38
N ILE A 17 34.43 -3.55 9.01
CA ILE A 17 34.01 -3.62 7.63
C ILE A 17 33.12 -2.41 7.41
N SER A 18 33.68 -1.38 6.76
CA SER A 18 32.88 -0.42 6.01
C SER A 18 32.17 -1.22 4.92
N CYS A 19 30.95 -1.66 5.23
CA CYS A 19 30.15 -2.48 4.33
C CYS A 19 29.15 -1.58 3.63
N ASN A 20 29.61 -0.91 2.58
CA ASN A 20 28.70 -0.59 1.47
C ASN A 20 28.44 -1.90 0.72
N MET A 21 27.74 -2.84 1.36
CA MET A 21 27.14 -3.96 0.67
C MET A 21 25.84 -3.43 0.07
N GLU A 22 25.83 -3.17 -1.24
CA GLU A 22 24.60 -3.17 -2.01
C GLU A 22 24.03 -4.60 -1.93
N PHE A 23 23.25 -4.86 -0.89
CA PHE A 23 22.54 -6.12 -0.73
C PHE A 23 21.40 -6.13 -1.75
N GLU A 24 21.70 -6.60 -2.96
CA GLU A 24 20.66 -6.80 -3.95
C GLU A 24 19.79 -7.98 -3.52
N LEU A 25 18.57 -7.68 -3.11
CA LEU A 25 17.58 -8.70 -2.75
C LEU A 25 17.31 -9.59 -3.96
N ASP A 26 17.37 -10.90 -3.74
CA ASP A 26 16.90 -11.88 -4.72
C ASP A 26 15.45 -11.57 -5.11
N ALA A 27 15.14 -11.64 -6.41
CA ALA A 27 13.84 -11.29 -6.97
C ALA A 27 12.67 -12.03 -6.28
N SER A 28 12.90 -13.26 -5.80
CA SER A 28 11.90 -14.05 -5.09
C SER A 28 11.55 -13.49 -3.70
N LEU A 29 12.49 -12.79 -3.06
CA LEU A 29 12.34 -12.23 -1.71
C LEU A 29 11.83 -10.79 -1.70
N ARG A 30 12.01 -10.04 -2.80
CA ARG A 30 11.63 -8.63 -2.91
C ARG A 30 10.19 -8.36 -2.49
N ASN A 31 9.26 -9.21 -2.93
CA ASN A 31 7.84 -9.11 -2.59
C ASN A 31 7.60 -9.09 -1.06
N ILE A 32 8.22 -10.03 -0.34
CA ILE A 32 8.04 -10.17 1.11
C ILE A 32 8.77 -9.03 1.82
N ALA A 33 9.99 -8.72 1.42
CA ALA A 33 10.79 -7.65 2.01
C ALA A 33 10.08 -6.29 1.90
N TYR A 34 9.59 -5.95 0.71
CA TYR A 34 8.83 -4.72 0.47
C TYR A 34 7.55 -4.67 1.28
N MET A 35 6.79 -5.77 1.33
CA MET A 35 5.55 -5.81 2.11
C MET A 35 5.82 -5.60 3.60
N VAL A 36 6.85 -6.25 4.17
CA VAL A 36 7.22 -6.09 5.57
C VAL A 36 7.65 -4.65 5.85
N GLY A 37 8.49 -4.06 4.99
CA GLY A 37 8.92 -2.68 5.10
C GLY A 37 7.75 -1.69 5.00
N ALA A 38 6.81 -1.89 4.09
CA ALA A 38 5.65 -1.01 3.96
C ALA A 38 4.66 -1.12 5.12
N LYS A 39 4.47 -2.33 5.67
CA LYS A 39 3.49 -2.62 6.72
C LYS A 39 3.97 -2.22 8.12
N TYR A 40 5.23 -2.51 8.42
CA TYR A 40 5.82 -2.38 9.75
C TYR A 40 6.93 -1.35 9.84
N GLY A 41 7.36 -0.80 8.70
CA GLY A 41 8.41 0.21 8.68
C GLY A 41 7.96 1.53 9.28
N ASN A 42 8.95 2.31 9.70
CA ASN A 42 8.76 3.68 10.15
C ASN A 42 8.57 4.63 8.95
N GLU A 43 8.36 5.91 9.24
CA GLU A 43 8.15 6.95 8.23
C GLU A 43 9.30 7.06 7.21
N THR A 44 10.55 6.83 7.63
CA THR A 44 11.71 6.90 6.73
C THR A 44 11.69 5.76 5.72
N GLU A 45 11.46 4.52 6.19
CA GLU A 45 11.35 3.34 5.32
C GLU A 45 10.16 3.45 4.37
N LEU A 46 9.03 3.97 4.85
CA LEU A 46 7.85 4.18 4.02
C LEU A 46 8.07 5.26 2.97
N THR A 47 8.74 6.36 3.33
CA THR A 47 9.11 7.43 2.38
C THR A 47 10.05 6.90 1.31
N PHE A 48 11.05 6.11 1.70
CA PHE A 48 11.94 5.45 0.75
C PHE A 48 11.17 4.58 -0.25
N MET A 49 10.25 3.75 0.24
CA MET A 49 9.43 2.88 -0.61
C MET A 49 8.53 3.66 -1.58
N ILE A 50 7.96 4.78 -1.13
CA ILE A 50 7.16 5.68 -1.98
C ILE A 50 8.03 6.33 -3.06
N ASN A 51 9.22 6.81 -2.71
CA ASN A 51 10.14 7.38 -3.69
C ASN A 51 10.56 6.32 -4.72
N LYS A 52 10.92 5.12 -4.26
CA LYS A 52 11.23 3.99 -5.12
C LYS A 52 10.07 3.64 -6.06
N PHE A 53 8.82 3.69 -5.59
CA PHE A 53 7.65 3.46 -6.44
C PHE A 53 7.53 4.49 -7.58
N HIS A 54 7.80 5.77 -7.31
CA HIS A 54 7.73 6.82 -8.31
C HIS A 54 8.92 6.82 -9.28
N GLU A 55 10.10 6.44 -8.81
CA GLU A 55 11.33 6.40 -9.61
C GLU A 55 11.46 5.10 -10.43
N GLU A 56 10.70 4.05 -10.12
CA GLU A 56 10.81 2.75 -10.79
C GLU A 56 10.24 2.76 -12.22
N GLU A 57 11.13 2.60 -13.18
CA GLU A 57 10.79 2.53 -14.60
C GLU A 57 10.30 1.13 -15.02
N TYR A 58 10.78 0.07 -14.35
CA TYR A 58 10.39 -1.29 -14.72
C TYR A 58 9.01 -1.64 -14.17
N HIS A 59 8.00 -1.68 -15.05
CA HIS A 59 6.59 -1.84 -14.68
C HIS A 59 6.31 -3.01 -13.71
N VAL A 60 6.97 -4.16 -13.90
CA VAL A 60 6.77 -5.33 -13.02
C VAL A 60 7.30 -5.06 -11.61
N GLU A 61 8.44 -4.37 -11.49
CA GLU A 61 8.97 -3.98 -10.18
C GLU A 61 8.14 -2.87 -9.55
N ARG A 62 7.67 -1.90 -10.34
CA ARG A 62 6.77 -0.85 -9.85
C ARG A 62 5.46 -1.43 -9.30
N ASP A 63 4.87 -2.40 -9.99
CA ASP A 63 3.67 -3.10 -9.51
C ASP A 63 3.96 -3.94 -8.26
N ARG A 64 5.17 -4.50 -8.14
CA ARG A 64 5.64 -5.18 -6.92
C ARG A 64 5.68 -4.24 -5.72
N ILE A 65 6.28 -3.06 -5.91
CA ILE A 65 6.38 -2.02 -4.88
C ILE A 65 4.99 -1.49 -4.52
N PHE A 66 4.13 -1.24 -5.51
CA PHE A 66 2.74 -0.85 -5.28
C PHE A 66 1.99 -1.87 -4.43
N SER A 67 2.07 -3.15 -4.78
CA SER A 67 1.43 -4.24 -4.04
C SER A 67 1.90 -4.31 -2.59
N ALA A 68 3.19 -4.04 -2.34
CA ALA A 68 3.75 -3.94 -1.01
C ALA A 68 3.25 -2.72 -0.24
N LEU A 69 3.30 -1.53 -0.85
CA LEU A 69 2.80 -0.27 -0.29
C LEU A 69 1.31 -0.34 0.06
N ALA A 70 0.52 -1.08 -0.72
CA ALA A 70 -0.87 -1.38 -0.42
C ALA A 70 -1.07 -2.19 0.88
N SER A 71 -0.01 -2.70 1.52
CA SER A 71 -0.08 -3.37 2.82
C SER A 71 0.26 -2.44 3.99
N SER A 72 0.48 -1.15 3.72
CA SER A 72 0.84 -0.18 4.74
C SER A 72 -0.29 0.08 5.74
N SER A 73 0.08 0.22 7.01
CA SER A 73 -0.83 0.66 8.06
C SER A 73 -0.99 2.18 8.13
N ASN A 74 -0.18 2.94 7.38
CA ASN A 74 -0.21 4.40 7.34
C ASN A 74 -1.35 4.89 6.43
N ARG A 75 -2.38 5.49 7.04
CA ARG A 75 -3.56 5.99 6.32
C ARG A 75 -3.23 7.04 5.25
N SER A 76 -2.31 7.96 5.54
CA SER A 76 -1.90 9.01 4.60
C SER A 76 -1.24 8.42 3.34
N SER A 77 -0.44 7.37 3.51
CA SER A 77 0.18 6.66 2.38
C SER A 77 -0.86 5.88 1.56
N ILE A 78 -1.86 5.26 2.20
CA ILE A 78 -2.96 4.61 1.49
C ILE A 78 -3.78 5.63 0.69
N GLU A 79 -4.09 6.78 1.27
CA GLU A 79 -4.80 7.85 0.56
C GLU A 79 -4.01 8.35 -0.66
N MET A 80 -2.69 8.51 -0.52
CA MET A 80 -1.80 8.84 -1.65
C MET A 80 -1.88 7.80 -2.76
N LEU A 81 -1.80 6.50 -2.44
CA LEU A 81 -1.91 5.42 -3.44
C LEU A 81 -3.29 5.40 -4.11
N VAL A 82 -4.36 5.69 -3.39
CA VAL A 82 -5.71 5.80 -3.99
C VAL A 82 -5.76 6.96 -4.99
N LYS A 83 -5.15 8.11 -4.67
CA LYS A 83 -5.02 9.23 -5.61
C LYS A 83 -4.20 8.85 -6.84
N GLU A 84 -3.07 8.17 -6.66
CA GLU A 84 -2.26 7.65 -7.78
C GLU A 84 -3.09 6.75 -8.71
N VAL A 85 -3.89 5.85 -8.15
CA VAL A 85 -4.73 4.93 -8.93
C VAL A 85 -5.90 5.64 -9.65
N LEU A 86 -6.50 6.66 -9.04
CA LEU A 86 -7.76 7.26 -9.53
C LEU A 86 -7.59 8.60 -10.26
N ILE A 87 -6.51 9.33 -10.00
CA ILE A 87 -6.29 10.71 -10.45
C ILE A 87 -5.17 10.80 -11.49
N VAL A 88 -4.07 10.05 -11.31
CA VAL A 88 -2.94 10.13 -12.23
C VAL A 88 -3.36 9.59 -13.59
N LYS A 89 -3.29 10.48 -14.58
CA LYS A 89 -3.84 10.31 -15.93
C LYS A 89 -3.05 9.27 -16.69
N ASP A 90 -3.44 8.02 -16.56
CA ASP A 90 -3.21 7.04 -17.60
C ASP A 90 -4.57 6.64 -18.13
N LYS A 91 -5.08 7.41 -19.10
CA LYS A 91 -6.47 7.33 -19.60
C LYS A 91 -6.83 5.94 -20.14
N ASP A 92 -5.83 5.11 -20.42
CA ASP A 92 -5.97 3.79 -21.02
C ASP A 92 -5.63 2.63 -20.06
N THR A 93 -5.16 2.93 -18.84
CA THR A 93 -4.87 1.89 -17.83
C THR A 93 -6.10 1.67 -16.96
N ASP A 94 -6.61 0.44 -16.96
CA ASP A 94 -7.72 0.04 -16.10
C ASP A 94 -7.31 0.11 -14.62
N PHE A 95 -7.85 1.06 -13.88
CA PHE A 95 -7.54 1.28 -12.47
C PHE A 95 -8.16 0.23 -11.53
N ARG A 96 -9.18 -0.52 -11.99
CA ARG A 96 -9.97 -1.41 -11.14
C ARG A 96 -9.16 -2.47 -10.40
N PRO A 97 -8.20 -3.18 -11.03
CA PRO A 97 -7.39 -4.18 -10.33
C PRO A 97 -6.57 -3.58 -9.18
N LYS A 98 -5.98 -2.40 -9.39
CA LYS A 98 -5.17 -1.71 -8.37
C LYS A 98 -6.03 -1.17 -7.23
N LEU A 99 -7.20 -0.57 -7.54
CA LEU A 99 -8.12 -0.12 -6.49
C LEU A 99 -8.66 -1.30 -5.69
N TYR A 100 -9.03 -2.39 -6.37
CA TYR A 100 -9.48 -3.62 -5.71
C TYR A 100 -8.41 -4.19 -4.78
N GLU A 101 -7.14 -4.21 -5.20
CA GLU A 101 -6.04 -4.65 -4.36
C GLU A 101 -5.88 -3.76 -3.11
N LEU A 102 -5.89 -2.43 -3.28
CA LEU A 102 -5.83 -1.48 -2.17
C LEU A 102 -6.96 -1.72 -1.17
N SER A 103 -8.20 -1.78 -1.63
CA SER A 103 -9.37 -2.04 -0.78
C SER A 103 -9.25 -3.40 -0.08
N ARG A 104 -8.80 -4.45 -0.79
CA ARG A 104 -8.67 -5.79 -0.20
C ARG A 104 -7.59 -5.86 0.87
N LYS A 105 -6.47 -5.16 0.71
CA LYS A 105 -5.35 -5.21 1.65
C LYS A 105 -5.49 -4.24 2.83
N ASN A 106 -6.35 -3.22 2.70
CA ASN A 106 -6.59 -2.19 3.73
C ASN A 106 -7.99 -2.23 4.35
N TYR A 107 -8.74 -3.31 4.16
CA TYR A 107 -10.13 -3.41 4.63
C TYR A 107 -10.27 -3.15 6.15
N ASP A 108 -9.25 -3.48 6.95
CA ASP A 108 -9.27 -3.29 8.41
C ASP A 108 -9.15 -1.82 8.84
N ASN A 109 -8.55 -0.94 8.00
CA ASN A 109 -8.26 0.43 8.40
C ASN A 109 -9.24 1.46 7.84
N GLY A 110 -10.12 1.10 6.89
CA GLY A 110 -11.19 1.95 6.37
C GLY A 110 -10.73 3.13 5.50
N ALA A 111 -9.43 3.28 5.22
CA ALA A 111 -8.90 4.47 4.57
C ALA A 111 -9.35 4.59 3.09
N VAL A 112 -9.47 3.46 2.40
CA VAL A 112 -9.92 3.44 1.00
C VAL A 112 -11.41 3.73 0.93
N GLU A 113 -12.20 3.10 1.79
CA GLU A 113 -13.64 3.27 1.91
C GLU A 113 -14.01 4.73 2.19
N GLU A 114 -13.36 5.33 3.18
CA GLU A 114 -13.58 6.73 3.57
C GLU A 114 -13.19 7.70 2.44
N TYR A 115 -12.06 7.47 1.77
CA TYR A 115 -11.67 8.29 0.62
C TYR A 115 -12.72 8.22 -0.49
N LEU A 116 -13.15 7.02 -0.85
CA LEU A 116 -14.15 6.82 -1.89
C LEU A 116 -15.47 7.51 -1.53
N PHE A 117 -15.93 7.35 -0.28
CA PHE A 117 -17.16 7.97 0.20
C PHE A 117 -17.10 9.51 0.12
N ASN A 118 -16.04 10.10 0.67
CA ASN A 118 -15.85 11.55 0.72
C ASN A 118 -15.70 12.20 -0.67
N ASN A 119 -15.22 11.44 -1.66
CA ASN A 119 -14.95 11.94 -3.02
C ASN A 119 -15.91 11.38 -4.07
N PHE A 120 -16.99 10.70 -3.68
CA PHE A 120 -17.81 9.91 -4.61
C PHE A 120 -18.37 10.72 -5.77
N ALA A 121 -18.92 11.91 -5.49
CA ALA A 121 -19.52 12.77 -6.51
C ALA A 121 -18.50 13.16 -7.60
N GLU A 122 -17.28 13.50 -7.21
CA GLU A 122 -16.21 13.86 -8.15
C GLU A 122 -15.67 12.64 -8.89
N LEU A 123 -15.55 11.50 -8.21
CA LEU A 123 -15.13 10.25 -8.82
C LEU A 123 -16.14 9.78 -9.88
N VAL A 124 -17.45 9.83 -9.62
CA VAL A 124 -18.49 9.50 -10.61
C VAL A 124 -18.46 10.49 -11.77
N LYS A 125 -18.26 11.79 -11.52
CA LYS A 125 -18.14 12.77 -12.61
C LYS A 125 -16.94 12.47 -13.54
N ARG A 126 -15.83 11.99 -12.98
CA ARG A 126 -14.62 11.62 -13.74
C ARG A 126 -14.73 10.24 -14.40
N HIS A 127 -15.37 9.29 -13.73
CA HIS A 127 -15.36 7.86 -14.01
C HIS A 127 -16.80 7.31 -14.06
N GLU A 128 -17.67 7.94 -14.84
CA GLU A 128 -19.14 7.78 -14.82
C GLU A 128 -19.61 6.32 -14.77
N LYS A 129 -19.07 5.48 -15.65
CA LYS A 129 -19.45 4.05 -15.74
C LYS A 129 -19.03 3.18 -14.55
N TYR A 130 -18.20 3.71 -13.64
CA TYR A 130 -17.61 2.98 -12.53
C TYR A 130 -18.22 3.32 -11.16
N GLY A 131 -19.27 4.14 -11.10
CA GLY A 131 -20.02 4.41 -9.88
C GLY A 131 -20.38 3.15 -9.06
N PRO A 132 -20.98 2.11 -9.68
CA PRO A 132 -21.28 0.85 -8.99
C PRO A 132 -20.03 0.13 -8.45
N PHE A 133 -18.90 0.23 -9.15
CA PHE A 133 -17.64 -0.38 -8.71
C PHE A 133 -17.09 0.33 -7.46
N PHE A 134 -17.17 1.67 -7.41
CA PHE A 134 -16.77 2.43 -6.22
C PHE A 134 -17.66 2.10 -5.02
N MET A 135 -18.98 2.02 -5.21
CA MET A 135 -19.90 1.61 -4.13
C MET A 135 -19.53 0.23 -3.58
N LEU A 136 -19.23 -0.74 -4.46
CA LEU A 136 -18.78 -2.08 -4.04
C LEU A 136 -17.49 -2.02 -3.21
N GLN A 137 -16.56 -1.14 -3.54
CA GLN A 137 -15.33 -0.98 -2.76
C GLN A 137 -15.59 -0.28 -1.42
N MET A 138 -16.50 0.70 -1.35
CA MET A 138 -16.86 1.40 -0.10
C MET A 138 -17.48 0.46 0.93
N VAL A 139 -18.32 -0.48 0.49
CA VAL A 139 -19.04 -1.39 1.38
C VAL A 139 -18.25 -2.66 1.69
N ARG A 140 -17.00 -2.77 1.23
CA ARG A 140 -16.22 -4.01 1.29
C ARG A 140 -15.86 -4.42 2.73
N GLY A 141 -15.66 -3.43 3.60
CA GLY A 141 -15.45 -3.64 5.04
C GLY A 141 -16.75 -3.78 5.84
N PHE A 142 -17.93 -3.68 5.20
CA PHE A 142 -19.19 -3.71 5.91
C PHE A 142 -19.49 -5.15 6.34
N GLY A 143 -19.66 -5.35 7.65
CA GLY A 143 -19.95 -6.65 8.23
C GLY A 143 -20.88 -6.59 9.43
N THR A 144 -21.27 -5.39 9.85
CA THR A 144 -22.11 -5.16 11.03
C THR A 144 -23.45 -4.54 10.66
N ASN A 145 -24.44 -4.63 11.56
CA ASN A 145 -25.73 -3.95 11.38
C ASN A 145 -25.58 -2.42 11.36
N GLU A 146 -24.60 -1.87 12.07
CA GLU A 146 -24.30 -0.44 12.05
C GLU A 146 -23.83 0.02 10.67
N ASP A 147 -23.12 -0.83 9.94
CA ASP A 147 -22.67 -0.53 8.58
C ASP A 147 -23.84 -0.46 7.58
N LEU A 148 -24.91 -1.23 7.80
CA LEU A 148 -26.11 -1.18 6.95
C LEU A 148 -26.80 0.20 7.01
N HIS A 149 -26.70 0.92 8.13
CA HIS A 149 -27.24 2.26 8.25
C HIS A 149 -26.44 3.32 7.48
N LYS A 150 -25.21 3.01 7.04
CA LYS A 150 -24.37 3.93 6.26
C LYS A 150 -24.72 3.94 4.76
N VAL A 151 -25.53 2.98 4.31
CA VAL A 151 -25.96 2.81 2.90
C VAL A 151 -27.46 2.99 2.68
N SER A 152 -28.23 3.23 3.74
CA SER A 152 -29.67 3.54 3.72
C SER A 152 -29.92 5.05 3.65
#